data_AF-A0A6A2ZJX1-F1
#
_entry.id   AF-A0A6A2ZJX1-F1
#
_cell.length_a   1.000
_cell.length_b   1.000
_cell.length_c   1.000
_cell.angle_alpha   90.00
_cell.angle_beta   90.00
_cell.angle_gamma   90.00
#
_symmetry.space_group_name_H-M   'P 1'
#
loop_
_entity.id
_entity.type
_entity.pdbx_description
1 polymer ?
#
loop_
_entity_poly.entity_id
_entity_poly.type
_entity_poly.pdbx_seq_one_letter_code
_entity_poly.pdbx_strand_id
1 'polypeptide(L)'
;MGDQLAKGEEFVKKAEKKLKSWGLFGSKYEDAADLFDKAANCFKLAKSWDKAGSTYVKLVNCHLKSESKHEAAQAYVSAAQCYKKTSTKEAISCFQQAVNLFCDIGRLSMAARYYKEIAELYDSEQNMEQAMDYFEKAAEFFQNEEVSSSANQCKLKVAQFAAQREQYQKAIGIYEEIARQSLTNNLLKYGVKGHLLNAGICQLCKSDVVAITNALERYQDLDPTFSGTREYRLLADIASALDEEDVTKFTEVVKEFDSMTPLDSWKTTLLLRVKERLKAKELEEDDLT
;
A
#
# COMPACT_ATOMS: atom_id res chain seq x y z
N MET A 1 11.66 30.36 -16.22
CA MET A 1 10.93 29.19 -16.75
C MET A 1 11.07 29.07 -18.27
N GLY A 2 10.83 30.12 -19.07
CA GLY A 2 10.96 30.06 -20.53
C GLY A 2 12.35 29.63 -21.06
N ASP A 3 13.43 30.10 -20.44
CA ASP A 3 14.81 29.73 -20.83
C ASP A 3 15.10 28.22 -20.70
N GLN A 4 14.64 27.59 -19.61
CA GLN A 4 14.82 26.14 -19.40
C GLN A 4 13.97 25.32 -20.37
N LEU A 5 12.76 25.78 -20.70
CA LEU A 5 11.91 25.11 -21.69
C LEU A 5 12.58 25.09 -23.07
N ALA A 6 13.10 26.24 -23.52
CA ALA A 6 13.77 26.36 -24.81
C ALA A 6 15.05 25.51 -24.88
N LYS A 7 15.87 25.51 -23.82
CA LYS A 7 17.06 24.64 -23.72
C LYS A 7 16.70 23.16 -23.80
N GLY A 8 15.63 22.75 -23.11
CA GLY A 8 15.12 21.39 -23.18
C GLY A 8 14.75 20.97 -24.61
N GLU A 9 14.01 21.83 -25.33
CA GLU A 9 13.62 21.58 -26.73
C GLU A 9 14.83 21.53 -27.68
N GLU A 10 15.85 22.35 -27.45
CA GLU A 10 17.08 22.31 -28.22
C GLU A 10 17.83 20.98 -28.01
N PHE A 11 17.94 20.50 -26.77
CA PHE A 11 18.56 19.22 -26.47
C PHE A 11 17.80 18.04 -27.10
N VAL A 12 16.45 18.04 -27.06
CA VAL A 12 15.63 17.04 -27.76
C VAL A 12 15.92 17.03 -29.26
N LYS A 13 15.95 18.20 -29.90
CA LYS A 13 16.26 18.29 -31.35
C LYS A 13 17.65 17.74 -31.66
N LYS A 14 18.65 18.02 -30.82
CA LYS A 14 20.02 17.48 -30.98
C LYS A 14 20.04 15.95 -30.82
N ALA A 15 19.33 15.43 -29.82
CA ALA A 15 19.24 13.98 -29.58
C ALA A 15 18.58 13.24 -30.77
N GLU A 16 17.46 13.77 -31.27
CA GLU A 16 16.76 13.20 -32.43
C GLU A 16 17.59 13.24 -33.71
N LYS A 17 18.39 14.31 -33.91
CA LYS A 17 19.34 14.39 -35.02
C LYS A 17 20.45 13.34 -34.89
N LYS A 18 20.96 13.10 -33.68
CA LYS A 18 21.95 12.05 -33.40
C LYS A 18 21.41 10.65 -33.72
N LEU A 19 20.18 10.35 -33.33
CA LEU A 19 19.54 9.06 -33.63
C LEU A 19 19.39 8.79 -35.14
N LYS A 20 19.19 9.85 -35.95
CA LYS A 20 19.09 9.77 -37.42
C LYS A 20 20.45 9.68 -38.13
N SER A 21 21.56 9.90 -37.43
CA SER A 21 22.89 9.87 -38.02
C SER A 21 23.33 8.43 -38.33
N TRP A 22 23.95 8.23 -39.49
CA TRP A 22 24.62 6.98 -39.89
C TRP A 22 25.97 6.86 -39.18
N GLY A 23 25.95 6.52 -37.89
CA GLY A 23 27.15 6.18 -37.10
C GLY A 23 27.21 4.69 -36.76
N LEU A 24 28.39 4.19 -36.39
CA LEU A 24 28.60 2.82 -35.90
C LEU A 24 27.55 2.50 -34.81
N PHE A 25 26.89 1.35 -34.96
CA PHE A 25 25.82 0.90 -34.06
C PHE A 25 26.35 0.82 -32.61
N GLY A 26 25.69 1.51 -31.68
CA GLY A 26 26.10 1.62 -30.26
C GLY A 26 26.24 3.09 -29.81
N SER A 27 27.31 3.76 -30.24
CA SER A 27 27.67 5.13 -29.79
C SER A 27 26.59 6.19 -30.01
N LYS A 28 25.75 6.07 -31.05
CA LYS A 28 24.69 7.06 -31.30
C LYS A 28 23.56 7.05 -30.28
N TYR A 29 23.29 5.91 -29.64
CA TYR A 29 22.23 5.79 -28.63
C TYR A 29 22.69 6.34 -27.29
N GLU A 30 23.98 6.16 -26.95
CA GLU A 30 24.60 6.77 -25.77
C GLU A 30 24.65 8.30 -25.90
N ASP A 31 25.13 8.83 -27.05
CA ASP A 31 25.13 10.27 -27.33
C ASP A 31 23.71 10.88 -27.23
N ALA A 32 22.71 10.17 -27.74
CA ALA A 32 21.32 10.62 -27.68
C ALA A 32 20.74 10.53 -26.26
N ALA A 33 21.11 9.51 -25.50
CA ALA A 33 20.71 9.33 -24.11
C ALA A 33 21.15 10.52 -23.24
N ASP A 34 22.42 10.91 -23.32
CA ASP A 34 22.96 12.07 -22.59
C ASP A 34 22.20 13.37 -22.91
N LEU A 35 21.81 13.55 -24.18
CA LEU A 35 21.05 14.72 -24.60
C LEU A 35 19.59 14.67 -24.13
N PHE A 36 18.95 13.51 -24.14
CA PHE A 36 17.60 13.35 -23.59
C PHE A 36 17.56 13.53 -22.08
N ASP A 37 18.56 13.06 -21.33
CA ASP A 37 18.62 13.29 -19.88
C ASP A 37 18.76 14.78 -19.55
N LYS A 38 19.67 15.49 -20.24
CA LYS A 38 19.79 16.96 -20.12
C LYS A 38 18.48 17.68 -20.46
N ALA A 39 17.80 17.25 -21.52
CA ALA A 39 16.50 17.80 -21.91
C ALA A 39 15.42 17.57 -20.84
N ALA A 40 15.30 16.35 -20.33
CA ALA A 40 14.33 16.01 -19.30
C ALA A 40 14.57 16.80 -18.01
N ASN A 41 15.83 16.97 -17.60
CA ASN A 41 16.20 17.80 -16.46
C ASN A 41 15.82 19.28 -16.66
N CYS A 42 16.06 19.85 -17.85
CA CYS A 42 15.57 21.19 -18.20
C CYS A 42 14.04 21.30 -18.10
N PHE A 43 13.28 20.31 -18.60
CA PHE A 43 11.83 20.30 -18.48
C PHE A 43 11.34 20.18 -17.04
N LYS A 44 12.01 19.39 -16.19
CA LYS A 44 11.74 19.34 -14.74
C LYS A 44 11.95 20.69 -14.06
N LEU A 45 13.06 21.38 -14.35
CA LEU A 45 13.33 22.72 -13.83
C LEU A 45 12.31 23.76 -14.32
N ALA A 46 11.79 23.57 -15.53
CA ALA A 46 10.69 24.37 -16.07
C ALA A 46 9.30 23.97 -15.53
N LYS A 47 9.21 22.93 -14.68
CA LYS A 47 7.96 22.32 -14.20
C LYS A 47 7.03 21.81 -15.32
N SER A 48 7.60 21.53 -16.49
CA SER A 48 6.88 20.93 -17.62
C SER A 48 6.93 19.41 -17.50
N TRP A 49 6.16 18.87 -16.55
CA TRP A 49 6.24 17.47 -16.13
C TRP A 49 5.90 16.49 -17.27
N ASP A 50 4.92 16.78 -18.12
CA ASP A 50 4.58 15.90 -19.25
C ASP A 50 5.70 15.86 -20.31
N LYS A 51 6.34 17.01 -20.59
CA LYS A 51 7.51 17.06 -21.48
C LYS A 51 8.69 16.31 -20.86
N ALA A 52 8.92 16.45 -19.57
CA ALA A 52 9.97 15.71 -18.87
C ALA A 52 9.71 14.19 -18.93
N GLY A 53 8.50 13.74 -18.58
CA GLY A 53 8.09 12.34 -18.59
C GLY A 53 8.25 11.71 -19.97
N SER A 54 7.71 12.36 -21.01
CA SER A 54 7.82 11.85 -22.39
C SER A 54 9.26 11.85 -22.91
N THR A 55 10.09 12.79 -22.45
CA THR A 55 11.52 12.81 -22.80
C THR A 55 12.29 11.69 -22.10
N TYR A 56 11.98 11.36 -20.84
CA TYR A 56 12.53 10.18 -20.18
C TYR A 56 12.12 8.88 -20.88
N VAL A 57 10.90 8.79 -21.42
CA VAL A 57 10.51 7.62 -22.24
C VAL A 57 11.35 7.53 -23.53
N LYS A 58 11.74 8.65 -24.13
CA LYS A 58 12.72 8.64 -25.24
C LYS A 58 14.11 8.17 -24.78
N LEU A 59 14.55 8.58 -23.58
CA LEU A 59 15.79 8.13 -22.96
C LEU A 59 15.79 6.61 -22.73
N VAL A 60 14.69 6.05 -22.19
CA VAL A 60 14.50 4.60 -22.03
C VAL A 60 14.80 3.86 -23.34
N ASN A 61 14.22 4.30 -24.46
CA ASN A 61 14.42 3.65 -25.75
C ASN A 61 15.89 3.64 -26.17
N CYS A 62 16.66 4.67 -25.81
CA CYS A 62 18.10 4.69 -26.07
C CYS A 62 18.82 3.64 -25.22
N HIS A 63 18.54 3.58 -23.92
CA HIS A 63 19.14 2.58 -23.02
C HIS A 63 18.78 1.14 -23.42
N LEU A 64 17.54 0.87 -23.83
CA LEU A 64 17.14 -0.46 -24.30
C LEU A 64 17.86 -0.84 -25.60
N LYS A 65 18.13 0.12 -26.51
CA LYS A 65 18.90 -0.13 -27.73
C LYS A 65 20.40 -0.31 -27.46
N SER A 66 20.90 0.21 -26.35
CA SER A 66 22.26 -0.03 -25.85
C SER A 66 22.33 -1.21 -24.87
N GLU A 67 21.27 -2.01 -24.73
CA GLU A 67 21.16 -3.16 -23.80
C GLU A 67 21.39 -2.82 -22.31
N SER A 68 21.29 -1.54 -21.95
CA SER A 68 21.44 -1.01 -20.59
C SER A 68 20.11 -1.08 -19.82
N LYS A 69 19.67 -2.29 -19.48
CA LYS A 69 18.34 -2.53 -18.85
C LYS A 69 18.17 -1.83 -17.49
N HIS A 70 19.23 -1.73 -16.69
CA HIS A 70 19.16 -1.08 -15.39
C HIS A 70 18.88 0.42 -15.53
N GLU A 71 19.59 1.07 -16.44
CA GLU A 71 19.48 2.48 -16.79
C GLU A 71 18.11 2.77 -17.41
N ALA A 72 17.61 1.88 -18.28
CA ALA A 72 16.26 1.95 -18.82
C ALA A 72 15.19 1.92 -17.71
N ALA A 73 15.32 1.02 -16.73
CA ALA A 73 14.38 0.94 -15.61
C ALA A 73 14.39 2.24 -14.77
N GLN A 74 15.56 2.81 -14.49
CA GLN A 74 15.70 4.08 -13.77
C GLN A 74 15.13 5.28 -14.55
N ALA A 75 15.27 5.28 -15.88
CA ALA A 75 14.66 6.29 -16.72
C ALA A 75 13.12 6.19 -16.70
N TYR A 76 12.55 4.98 -16.70
CA TYR A 76 11.10 4.79 -16.49
C TYR A 76 10.64 5.29 -15.11
N VAL A 77 11.39 5.03 -14.05
CA VAL A 77 11.11 5.59 -12.72
C VAL A 77 11.09 7.11 -12.75
N SER A 78 12.07 7.72 -13.42
CA SER A 78 12.17 9.18 -13.56
C SER A 78 10.99 9.75 -14.36
N ALA A 79 10.55 9.04 -15.40
CA ALA A 79 9.33 9.35 -16.14
C ALA A 79 8.10 9.28 -15.24
N ALA A 80 7.94 8.18 -14.50
CA ALA A 80 6.83 7.96 -13.59
C ALA A 80 6.74 9.06 -12.54
N GLN A 81 7.86 9.46 -11.92
CA GLN A 81 7.91 10.56 -10.95
C GLN A 81 7.45 11.89 -11.54
N CYS A 82 7.73 12.16 -12.81
CA CYS A 82 7.21 13.33 -13.50
C CYS A 82 5.69 13.20 -13.71
N TYR A 83 5.23 12.05 -14.21
CA TYR A 83 3.81 11.80 -14.45
C TYR A 83 2.97 11.76 -13.17
N LYS A 84 3.51 11.42 -12.00
CA LYS A 84 2.80 11.57 -10.70
C LYS A 84 2.27 13.00 -10.48
N LYS A 85 2.80 14.01 -11.18
CA LYS A 85 2.37 15.41 -11.09
C LYS A 85 1.28 15.81 -12.08
N THR A 86 1.01 14.99 -13.10
CA THR A 86 0.11 15.32 -14.21
C THR A 86 -0.89 14.23 -14.54
N SER A 87 -0.50 12.96 -14.47
CA SER A 87 -1.39 11.83 -14.65
C SER A 87 -0.91 10.57 -13.92
N THR A 88 -1.75 10.07 -13.00
CA THR A 88 -1.53 8.82 -12.27
C THR A 88 -1.42 7.62 -13.20
N LYS A 89 -2.24 7.56 -14.26
CA LYS A 89 -2.29 6.42 -15.18
C LYS A 89 -0.95 6.21 -15.91
N GLU A 90 -0.38 7.29 -16.44
CA GLU A 90 0.93 7.28 -17.10
C GLU A 90 2.05 6.96 -16.11
N ALA A 91 1.94 7.45 -14.86
CA ALA A 91 2.88 7.11 -13.80
C ALA A 91 2.88 5.62 -13.47
N ILE A 92 1.69 5.03 -13.29
CA ILE A 92 1.52 3.58 -13.05
C ILE A 92 2.10 2.77 -14.21
N SER A 93 1.77 3.14 -15.45
CA SER A 93 2.31 2.48 -16.65
C SER A 93 3.84 2.50 -16.68
N CYS A 94 4.46 3.66 -16.41
CA CYS A 94 5.92 3.77 -16.35
C CYS A 94 6.53 2.95 -15.21
N PHE A 95 5.92 2.94 -14.01
CA PHE A 95 6.40 2.09 -12.92
C PHE A 95 6.26 0.61 -13.22
N GLN A 96 5.18 0.16 -13.87
CA GLN A 96 5.03 -1.24 -14.28
C GLN A 96 6.14 -1.67 -15.25
N GLN A 97 6.49 -0.82 -16.23
CA GLN A 97 7.62 -1.09 -17.12
C GLN A 97 8.96 -1.14 -16.38
N ALA A 98 9.18 -0.23 -15.43
CA ALA A 98 10.36 -0.25 -14.57
C ALA A 98 10.45 -1.55 -13.75
N VAL A 99 9.34 -1.98 -13.15
CA VAL A 99 9.26 -3.22 -12.37
C VAL A 99 9.61 -4.43 -13.23
N ASN A 100 9.02 -4.54 -14.43
CA ASN A 100 9.32 -5.65 -15.34
C ASN A 100 10.82 -5.72 -15.66
N LEU A 101 11.44 -4.57 -15.96
CA LEU A 101 12.89 -4.53 -16.20
C LEU A 101 13.71 -4.86 -14.96
N PHE A 102 13.33 -4.41 -13.76
CA PHE A 102 14.02 -4.77 -12.53
C PHE A 102 13.92 -6.27 -12.22
N CYS A 103 12.75 -6.88 -12.46
CA CYS A 103 12.56 -8.33 -12.34
C CYS A 103 13.44 -9.09 -13.33
N ASP A 104 13.47 -8.67 -14.60
CA ASP A 104 14.28 -9.30 -15.66
C ASP A 104 15.78 -9.34 -15.32
N ILE A 105 16.29 -8.34 -14.59
CA ILE A 105 17.70 -8.25 -14.18
C ILE A 105 17.94 -8.70 -12.73
N GLY A 106 16.95 -9.33 -12.08
CA GLY A 106 17.09 -9.89 -10.73
C GLY A 106 17.16 -8.88 -9.59
N ARG A 107 16.74 -7.62 -9.80
CA ARG A 107 16.74 -6.56 -8.77
C ARG A 107 15.40 -6.52 -8.03
N LEU A 108 15.08 -7.60 -7.33
CA LEU A 108 13.77 -7.83 -6.69
C LEU A 108 13.44 -6.78 -5.61
N SER A 109 14.41 -6.37 -4.79
CA SER A 109 14.23 -5.25 -3.85
C SER A 109 13.75 -3.95 -4.50
N MET A 110 14.21 -3.65 -5.73
CA MET A 110 13.77 -2.46 -6.48
C MET A 110 12.36 -2.65 -7.03
N ALA A 111 12.07 -3.84 -7.58
CA ALA A 111 10.73 -4.21 -8.03
C ALA A 111 9.69 -4.08 -6.90
N ALA A 112 10.00 -4.62 -5.70
CA ALA A 112 9.16 -4.52 -4.52
C ALA A 112 8.80 -3.07 -4.16
N ARG A 113 9.80 -2.19 -4.17
CA ARG A 113 9.61 -0.75 -3.90
C ARG A 113 8.66 -0.11 -4.89
N TYR A 114 8.78 -0.42 -6.17
CA TYR A 114 7.91 0.19 -7.18
C TYR A 114 6.52 -0.46 -7.26
N TYR A 115 6.36 -1.73 -6.89
CA TYR A 115 5.03 -2.29 -6.62
C TYR A 115 4.33 -1.54 -5.48
N LYS A 116 5.04 -1.24 -4.39
CA LYS A 116 4.50 -0.42 -3.30
C LYS A 116 4.08 0.98 -3.78
N GLU A 117 4.90 1.66 -4.57
CA GLU A 117 4.55 2.98 -5.15
C GLU A 117 3.31 2.92 -6.07
N ILE A 118 3.16 1.86 -6.87
CA ILE A 118 1.95 1.64 -7.68
C ILE A 118 0.73 1.46 -6.77
N ALA A 119 0.87 0.67 -5.70
CA ALA A 119 -0.21 0.45 -4.75
C ALA A 119 -0.66 1.75 -4.05
N GLU A 120 0.29 2.59 -3.65
CA GLU A 120 0.02 3.92 -3.06
C GLU A 120 -0.66 4.88 -4.04
N LEU A 121 -0.36 4.78 -5.35
CA LEU A 121 -1.07 5.54 -6.37
C LEU A 121 -2.53 5.10 -6.48
N TYR A 122 -2.81 3.80 -6.50
CA TYR A 122 -4.18 3.29 -6.49
C TYR A 122 -4.93 3.62 -5.19
N ASP A 123 -4.25 3.60 -4.03
CA ASP A 123 -4.80 4.06 -2.75
C ASP A 123 -5.24 5.53 -2.83
N SER A 124 -4.40 6.39 -3.43
CA SER A 124 -4.73 7.81 -3.62
C SER A 124 -5.92 8.06 -4.55
N GLU A 125 -6.17 7.16 -5.51
CA GLU A 125 -7.34 7.17 -6.39
C GLU A 125 -8.56 6.45 -5.79
N GLN A 126 -8.48 6.01 -4.53
CA GLN A 126 -9.52 5.22 -3.84
C GLN A 126 -9.86 3.90 -4.56
N ASN A 127 -8.95 3.38 -5.40
CA ASN A 127 -9.09 2.08 -6.03
C ASN A 127 -8.51 0.99 -5.11
N MET A 128 -9.26 0.67 -4.07
CA MET A 128 -8.85 -0.29 -3.04
C MET A 128 -8.52 -1.68 -3.61
N GLU A 129 -9.23 -2.12 -4.65
CA GLU A 129 -9.00 -3.42 -5.26
C GLU A 129 -7.61 -3.53 -5.89
N GLN A 130 -7.27 -2.59 -6.76
CA GLN A 130 -5.94 -2.57 -7.37
C GLN A 130 -4.85 -2.28 -6.32
N ALA A 131 -5.12 -1.39 -5.36
CA ALA A 131 -4.17 -1.11 -4.28
C ALA A 131 -3.81 -2.39 -3.50
N MET A 132 -4.82 -3.20 -3.13
CA MET A 132 -4.61 -4.49 -2.46
C MET A 132 -3.72 -5.42 -3.27
N ASP A 133 -4.03 -5.64 -4.55
CA ASP A 133 -3.28 -6.55 -5.41
C ASP A 133 -1.79 -6.16 -5.51
N TYR A 134 -1.50 -4.87 -5.63
CA TYR A 134 -0.12 -4.38 -5.72
C TYR A 134 0.60 -4.37 -4.37
N PHE A 135 -0.09 -4.08 -3.26
CA PHE A 135 0.52 -4.24 -1.92
C PHE A 135 0.83 -5.70 -1.61
N GLU A 136 0.02 -6.66 -2.06
CA GLU A 136 0.30 -8.10 -1.93
C GLU A 136 1.56 -8.50 -2.69
N LYS A 137 1.67 -8.10 -3.96
CA LYS A 137 2.89 -8.32 -4.75
C LYS A 137 4.12 -7.69 -4.11
N ALA A 138 4.01 -6.46 -3.61
CA ALA A 138 5.10 -5.80 -2.92
C ALA A 138 5.51 -6.56 -1.64
N ALA A 139 4.53 -7.02 -0.85
CA ALA A 139 4.77 -7.78 0.36
C ALA A 139 5.50 -9.10 0.08
N GLU A 140 5.08 -9.84 -0.95
CA GLU A 140 5.71 -11.09 -1.36
C GLU A 140 7.19 -10.88 -1.74
N PHE A 141 7.47 -9.86 -2.57
CA PHE A 141 8.85 -9.56 -2.97
C PHE A 141 9.71 -9.12 -1.77
N PHE A 142 9.19 -8.26 -0.88
CA PHE A 142 9.91 -7.87 0.32
C PHE A 142 10.15 -9.06 1.27
N GLN A 143 9.21 -9.99 1.35
CA GLN A 143 9.36 -11.20 2.16
C GLN A 143 10.46 -12.12 1.60
N ASN A 144 10.51 -12.30 0.28
CA ASN A 144 11.54 -13.10 -0.40
C ASN A 144 12.94 -12.50 -0.24
N GLU A 145 13.05 -11.17 -0.16
CA GLU A 145 14.30 -10.44 0.08
C GLU A 145 14.60 -10.25 1.59
N GLU A 146 13.87 -10.93 2.47
CA GLU A 146 13.99 -10.89 3.94
C GLU A 146 13.82 -9.49 4.57
N VAL A 147 13.17 -8.56 3.85
CA VAL A 147 12.85 -7.19 4.31
C VAL A 147 11.50 -7.18 5.05
N SER A 148 11.45 -7.85 6.20
CA SER A 148 10.21 -8.09 6.97
C SER A 148 9.45 -6.82 7.36
N SER A 149 10.14 -5.73 7.70
CA SER A 149 9.50 -4.45 8.05
C SER A 149 8.66 -3.88 6.90
N SER A 150 9.22 -3.83 5.70
CA SER A 150 8.53 -3.35 4.50
C SER A 150 7.43 -4.30 4.06
N ALA A 151 7.65 -5.62 4.18
CA ALA A 151 6.62 -6.62 3.92
C ALA A 151 5.41 -6.42 4.84
N ASN A 152 5.66 -6.25 6.15
CA ASN A 152 4.60 -6.03 7.14
C ASN A 152 3.84 -4.73 6.91
N GLN A 153 4.51 -3.63 6.52
CA GLN A 153 3.82 -2.39 6.13
C GLN A 153 2.84 -2.61 4.98
N CYS A 154 3.24 -3.36 3.96
CA CYS A 154 2.39 -3.69 2.82
C CYS A 154 1.23 -4.61 3.24
N LYS A 155 1.51 -5.67 3.99
CA LYS A 155 0.49 -6.59 4.53
C LYS A 155 -0.55 -5.85 5.40
N LEU A 156 -0.14 -4.88 6.22
CA LEU A 156 -1.08 -4.09 7.02
C LEU A 156 -2.05 -3.28 6.16
N LYS A 157 -1.57 -2.70 5.05
CA LYS A 157 -2.44 -2.02 4.07
C LYS A 157 -3.42 -2.99 3.42
N VAL A 158 -2.96 -4.18 3.03
CA VAL A 158 -3.83 -5.25 2.50
C VAL A 158 -4.92 -5.61 3.51
N ALA A 159 -4.56 -5.82 4.78
CA ALA A 159 -5.52 -6.15 5.83
C ALA A 159 -6.56 -5.04 6.06
N GLN A 160 -6.14 -3.78 6.02
CA GLN A 160 -7.03 -2.63 6.16
C GLN A 160 -8.08 -2.59 5.05
N PHE A 161 -7.65 -2.72 3.79
CA PHE A 161 -8.55 -2.72 2.64
C PHE A 161 -9.41 -3.99 2.59
N ALA A 162 -8.85 -5.16 2.92
CA ALA A 162 -9.60 -6.41 3.01
C ALA A 162 -10.77 -6.28 4.00
N ALA A 163 -10.53 -5.72 5.19
CA ALA A 163 -11.58 -5.49 6.17
C ALA A 163 -12.63 -4.48 5.69
N GLN A 164 -12.22 -3.39 5.04
CA GLN A 164 -13.15 -2.42 4.44
C GLN A 164 -14.04 -3.05 3.36
N ARG A 165 -13.51 -3.99 2.60
CA ARG A 165 -14.23 -4.81 1.60
C ARG A 165 -14.93 -6.04 2.17
N GLU A 166 -15.05 -6.14 3.50
CA GLU A 166 -15.70 -7.25 4.21
C GLU A 166 -15.04 -8.62 4.02
N GLN A 167 -13.81 -8.65 3.52
CA GLN A 167 -12.96 -9.85 3.48
C GLN A 167 -12.32 -10.08 4.86
N TYR A 168 -13.14 -10.15 5.91
CA TYR A 168 -12.69 -10.16 7.31
C TYR A 168 -11.73 -11.31 7.60
N GLN A 169 -11.99 -12.51 7.07
CA GLN A 169 -11.14 -13.67 7.30
C GLN A 169 -9.70 -13.47 6.80
N LYS A 170 -9.54 -12.78 5.66
CA LYS A 170 -8.23 -12.43 5.10
C LYS A 170 -7.52 -11.40 5.98
N ALA A 171 -8.23 -10.36 6.40
CA ALA A 171 -7.69 -9.33 7.29
C ALA A 171 -7.23 -9.90 8.64
N ILE A 172 -8.06 -10.77 9.25
CA ILE A 172 -7.74 -11.48 10.51
C ILE A 172 -6.44 -12.26 10.36
N GLY A 173 -6.33 -13.11 9.34
CA GLY A 173 -5.15 -13.94 9.13
C GLY A 173 -3.86 -13.11 9.02
N ILE A 174 -3.92 -11.98 8.29
CA ILE A 174 -2.77 -11.08 8.15
C ILE A 174 -2.40 -10.41 9.48
N TYR A 175 -3.38 -9.87 10.22
CA TYR A 175 -3.09 -9.22 11.50
C TYR A 175 -2.55 -10.20 12.54
N GLU A 176 -3.10 -11.41 12.62
CA GLU A 176 -2.62 -12.47 13.52
C GLU A 176 -1.20 -12.94 13.13
N GLU A 177 -0.91 -13.06 11.83
CA GLU A 177 0.44 -13.40 11.34
C GLU A 177 1.47 -12.34 11.76
N ILE A 178 1.17 -11.06 11.54
CA ILE A 178 2.06 -9.96 11.91
C ILE A 178 2.21 -9.85 13.43
N ALA A 179 1.15 -10.09 14.20
CA ALA A 179 1.20 -10.13 15.65
C ALA A 179 2.17 -11.21 16.14
N ARG A 180 2.07 -12.43 15.59
CA ARG A 180 2.96 -13.55 15.91
C ARG A 180 4.42 -13.25 15.56
N GLN A 181 4.68 -12.68 14.39
CA GLN A 181 6.04 -12.29 13.97
C GLN A 181 6.61 -11.14 14.81
N SER A 182 5.76 -10.22 15.27
CA SER A 182 6.19 -9.08 16.08
C SER A 182 6.58 -9.49 17.50
N LEU A 183 5.99 -10.56 18.04
CA LEU A 183 6.35 -11.09 19.37
C LEU A 183 7.77 -11.65 19.43
N THR A 184 8.29 -12.17 18.32
CA THR A 184 9.69 -12.64 18.25
C THR A 184 10.70 -11.50 18.15
N ASN A 185 10.26 -10.24 18.06
CA ASN A 185 11.11 -9.06 17.94
C ASN A 185 10.82 -8.04 19.06
N ASN A 186 11.79 -7.87 19.97
CA ASN A 186 11.67 -6.97 21.13
C ASN A 186 11.32 -5.52 20.78
N LEU A 187 11.69 -5.04 19.58
CA LEU A 187 11.37 -3.67 19.13
C LEU A 187 9.91 -3.52 18.68
N LEU A 188 9.30 -4.61 18.19
CA LEU A 188 7.94 -4.60 17.63
C LEU A 188 6.88 -5.07 18.62
N LYS A 189 7.29 -5.62 19.76
CA LYS A 189 6.39 -6.18 20.79
C LYS A 189 5.29 -5.21 21.25
N TYR A 190 5.58 -3.91 21.32
CA TYR A 190 4.59 -2.90 21.72
C TYR A 190 3.44 -2.71 20.72
N GLY A 191 3.62 -3.10 19.46
CA GLY A 191 2.60 -3.02 18.42
C GLY A 191 1.63 -4.22 18.40
N VAL A 192 1.96 -5.32 19.08
CA VAL A 192 1.22 -6.59 19.02
C VAL A 192 -0.24 -6.41 19.42
N LYS A 193 -0.49 -5.74 20.55
CA LYS A 193 -1.86 -5.44 21.03
C LYS A 193 -2.71 -4.66 20.02
N GLY A 194 -2.10 -3.79 19.21
CA GLY A 194 -2.79 -3.06 18.15
C GLY A 194 -3.16 -3.95 16.96
N HIS A 195 -2.30 -4.90 16.61
CA HIS A 195 -2.60 -5.91 15.58
C HIS A 195 -3.71 -6.86 16.04
N LEU A 196 -3.65 -7.34 17.29
CA LEU A 196 -4.68 -8.19 17.89
C LEU A 196 -6.02 -7.47 18.03
N LEU A 197 -6.01 -6.17 18.39
CA LEU A 197 -7.21 -5.33 18.37
C LEU A 197 -7.86 -5.30 16.98
N ASN A 198 -7.07 -5.01 15.94
CA ASN A 198 -7.60 -4.92 14.58
C ASN A 198 -8.14 -6.28 14.09
N ALA A 199 -7.47 -7.39 14.42
CA ALA A 199 -7.95 -8.74 14.14
C ALA A 199 -9.27 -9.02 14.90
N GLY A 200 -9.35 -8.67 16.17
CA GLY A 200 -10.55 -8.80 17.00
C GLY A 200 -11.73 -7.98 16.46
N ILE A 201 -11.52 -6.73 16.05
CA ILE A 201 -12.57 -5.92 15.41
C ILE A 201 -13.09 -6.60 14.15
N CYS A 202 -12.21 -7.20 13.34
CA CYS A 202 -12.63 -7.97 12.17
C CYS A 202 -13.44 -9.24 12.55
N GLN A 203 -13.10 -9.91 13.66
CA GLN A 203 -13.90 -11.03 14.18
C GLN A 203 -15.28 -10.55 14.64
N LEU A 204 -15.36 -9.43 15.35
CA LEU A 204 -16.63 -8.81 15.77
C LEU A 204 -17.51 -8.47 14.56
N CYS A 205 -16.93 -8.01 13.45
CA CYS A 205 -17.68 -7.77 12.22
C CYS A 205 -18.35 -9.02 11.66
N LYS A 206 -17.88 -10.23 11.96
CA LYS A 206 -18.54 -11.48 11.54
C LYS A 206 -19.79 -11.80 12.37
N SER A 207 -20.04 -11.08 13.47
CA SER A 207 -21.20 -11.26 14.35
C SER A 207 -21.36 -12.69 14.89
N ASP A 208 -20.23 -13.37 15.11
CA ASP A 208 -20.14 -14.72 15.66
C ASP A 208 -19.46 -14.66 17.03
N VAL A 209 -20.28 -14.70 18.09
CA VAL A 209 -19.85 -14.58 19.49
C VAL A 209 -18.88 -15.71 19.87
N VAL A 210 -19.13 -16.94 19.40
CA VAL A 210 -18.26 -18.09 19.68
C VAL A 210 -16.88 -17.90 19.03
N ALA A 211 -16.84 -17.40 17.79
CA ALA A 211 -15.59 -17.15 17.09
C ALA A 211 -14.74 -16.06 17.76
N ILE A 212 -15.32 -14.95 18.23
CA ILE A 212 -14.57 -13.92 18.94
C ILE A 212 -14.10 -14.41 20.31
N THR A 213 -14.91 -15.13 21.07
CA THR A 213 -14.50 -15.70 22.37
C THR A 213 -13.33 -16.65 22.21
N ASN A 214 -13.42 -17.58 21.25
CA ASN A 214 -12.31 -18.47 20.92
C ASN A 214 -11.06 -17.71 20.43
N ALA A 215 -11.24 -16.58 19.72
CA ALA A 215 -10.11 -15.74 19.29
C ALA A 215 -9.43 -15.04 20.47
N LEU A 216 -10.21 -14.54 21.43
CA LEU A 216 -9.71 -13.90 22.64
C LEU A 216 -8.90 -14.87 23.51
N GLU A 217 -9.31 -16.13 23.61
CA GLU A 217 -8.51 -17.19 24.26
C GLU A 217 -7.18 -17.40 23.52
N ARG A 218 -7.20 -17.59 22.20
CA ARG A 218 -5.97 -17.74 21.40
C ARG A 218 -5.04 -16.54 21.51
N TYR A 219 -5.58 -15.32 21.62
CA TYR A 219 -4.79 -14.11 21.76
C TYR A 219 -4.10 -14.02 23.12
N GLN A 220 -4.74 -14.52 24.18
CA GLN A 220 -4.15 -14.64 25.51
C GLN A 220 -3.05 -15.70 25.56
N ASP A 221 -3.26 -16.83 24.89
CA ASP A 221 -2.23 -17.87 24.76
C ASP A 221 -1.01 -17.36 24.00
N LEU A 222 -1.24 -16.51 22.98
CA LEU A 222 -0.20 -15.91 22.15
C LEU A 222 0.59 -14.83 22.90
N ASP A 223 -0.10 -13.94 23.64
CA ASP A 223 0.50 -12.92 24.50
C ASP A 223 -0.23 -12.89 25.85
N PRO A 224 0.33 -13.51 26.90
CA PRO A 224 -0.30 -13.54 28.23
C PRO A 224 -0.53 -12.17 28.86
N THR A 225 0.13 -11.12 28.36
CA THR A 225 -0.10 -9.75 28.83
C THR A 225 -1.33 -9.09 28.20
N PHE A 226 -1.86 -9.66 27.12
CA PHE A 226 -2.96 -9.08 26.35
C PHE A 226 -4.25 -8.96 27.17
N SER A 227 -4.58 -9.93 28.03
CA SER A 227 -5.76 -9.89 28.91
C SER A 227 -5.81 -8.66 29.83
N GLY A 228 -4.66 -8.11 30.19
CA GLY A 228 -4.54 -6.89 31.00
C GLY A 228 -4.66 -5.59 30.22
N THR A 229 -4.84 -5.64 28.89
CA THR A 229 -4.85 -4.46 28.03
C THR A 229 -6.25 -3.88 27.82
N ARG A 230 -6.31 -2.60 27.44
CA ARG A 230 -7.59 -1.94 27.08
C ARG A 230 -8.17 -2.52 25.81
N GLU A 231 -7.28 -2.92 24.90
CA GLU A 231 -7.59 -3.54 23.63
C GLU A 231 -8.34 -4.87 23.82
N TYR A 232 -7.89 -5.72 24.74
CA TYR A 232 -8.62 -6.94 25.12
C TYR A 232 -9.98 -6.62 25.75
N ARG A 233 -10.00 -5.71 26.74
CA ARG A 233 -11.24 -5.34 27.42
C ARG A 233 -12.31 -4.86 26.44
N LEU A 234 -11.95 -3.97 25.52
CA LEU A 234 -12.85 -3.50 24.46
C LEU A 234 -13.47 -4.66 23.67
N LEU A 235 -12.65 -5.62 23.23
CA LEU A 235 -13.13 -6.75 22.44
C LEU A 235 -14.05 -7.68 23.24
N ALA A 236 -13.69 -7.97 24.49
CA ALA A 236 -14.47 -8.83 25.38
C ALA A 236 -15.82 -8.20 25.75
N ASP A 237 -15.81 -6.91 26.09
CA ASP A 237 -17.02 -6.18 26.49
C ASP A 237 -17.97 -5.99 25.30
N ILE A 238 -17.44 -5.75 24.08
CA ILE A 238 -18.27 -5.76 22.86
C ILE A 238 -18.80 -7.16 22.57
N ALA A 239 -18.00 -8.21 22.72
CA ALA A 239 -18.47 -9.58 22.50
C ALA A 239 -19.63 -9.93 23.46
N SER A 240 -19.54 -9.51 24.72
CA SER A 240 -20.62 -9.64 25.70
C SER A 240 -21.86 -8.81 25.32
N ALA A 241 -21.69 -7.58 24.83
CA ALA A 241 -22.82 -6.78 24.32
C ALA A 241 -23.49 -7.42 23.10
N LEU A 242 -22.73 -8.13 22.24
CA LEU A 242 -23.28 -8.87 21.11
C LEU A 242 -24.05 -10.13 21.54
N ASP A 243 -23.63 -10.78 22.63
CA ASP A 243 -24.29 -11.97 23.19
C ASP A 243 -25.60 -11.61 23.91
N GLU A 244 -25.60 -10.47 24.59
CA GLU A 244 -26.77 -9.91 25.31
C GLU A 244 -27.70 -9.09 24.41
N GLU A 245 -27.35 -8.96 23.13
CA GLU A 245 -27.99 -8.12 22.13
C GLU A 245 -28.18 -6.63 22.54
N ASP A 246 -27.30 -6.11 23.41
CA ASP A 246 -27.45 -4.79 24.03
C ASP A 246 -26.68 -3.68 23.25
N VAL A 247 -27.42 -2.93 22.44
CA VAL A 247 -26.90 -1.78 21.66
C VAL A 247 -26.43 -0.62 22.56
N THR A 248 -27.02 -0.47 23.75
CA THR A 248 -26.68 0.59 24.70
C THR A 248 -25.31 0.30 25.30
N LYS A 249 -25.12 -0.92 25.85
CA LYS A 249 -23.84 -1.41 26.37
C LYS A 249 -22.75 -1.34 25.31
N PHE A 250 -23.02 -1.77 24.07
CA PHE A 250 -22.08 -1.61 22.96
C PHE A 250 -21.61 -0.15 22.81
N THR A 251 -22.56 0.79 22.82
CA THR A 251 -22.27 2.22 22.61
C THR A 251 -21.48 2.81 23.76
N GLU A 252 -21.76 2.42 24.99
CA GLU A 252 -21.04 2.86 26.19
C GLU A 252 -19.60 2.35 26.19
N VAL A 253 -19.39 1.07 25.89
CA VAL A 253 -18.06 0.44 25.81
C VAL A 253 -17.18 1.13 24.77
N VAL A 254 -17.71 1.37 23.56
CA VAL A 254 -16.98 2.07 22.50
C VAL A 254 -16.63 3.51 22.91
N LYS A 255 -17.56 4.22 23.56
CA LYS A 255 -17.35 5.59 24.03
C LYS A 255 -16.30 5.67 25.14
N GLU A 256 -16.32 4.74 26.10
CA GLU A 256 -15.31 4.66 27.15
C GLU A 256 -13.92 4.47 26.55
N PHE A 257 -13.79 3.52 25.62
CA PHE A 257 -12.51 3.27 24.95
C PHE A 257 -12.03 4.49 24.16
N ASP A 258 -12.90 5.11 23.35
CA ASP A 258 -12.55 6.28 22.52
C ASP A 258 -12.09 7.48 23.36
N SER A 259 -12.70 7.70 24.53
CA SER A 259 -12.30 8.78 25.45
C SER A 259 -10.87 8.63 25.98
N MET A 260 -10.39 7.39 26.04
CA MET A 260 -9.09 6.99 26.58
C MET A 260 -8.04 6.76 25.50
N THR A 261 -8.47 6.31 24.32
CA THR A 261 -7.65 5.94 23.17
C THR A 261 -8.44 6.25 21.91
N PRO A 262 -8.23 7.44 21.32
CA PRO A 262 -9.01 7.89 20.18
C PRO A 262 -9.00 6.88 19.03
N LEU A 263 -10.18 6.53 18.56
CA LEU A 263 -10.39 5.62 17.44
C LEU A 263 -10.06 6.33 16.12
N ASP A 264 -9.25 5.67 15.30
CA ASP A 264 -9.06 6.12 13.93
C ASP A 264 -10.29 5.82 13.06
N SER A 265 -10.36 6.48 11.90
CA SER A 265 -11.48 6.37 10.96
C SER A 265 -11.77 4.91 10.55
N TRP A 266 -10.75 4.07 10.46
CA TRP A 266 -10.90 2.67 10.07
C TRP A 266 -11.61 1.87 11.17
N LYS A 267 -11.18 2.01 12.44
CA LYS A 267 -11.83 1.35 13.58
C LYS A 267 -13.26 1.83 13.75
N THR A 268 -13.48 3.14 13.67
CA THR A 268 -14.82 3.74 13.77
C THR A 268 -15.76 3.19 12.71
N THR A 269 -15.29 3.07 11.46
CA THR A 269 -16.10 2.51 10.36
C THR A 269 -16.50 1.06 10.63
N LEU A 270 -15.55 0.22 11.09
CA LEU A 270 -15.84 -1.19 11.35
C LEU A 270 -16.72 -1.40 12.58
N LEU A 271 -16.47 -0.67 13.67
CA LEU A 271 -17.31 -0.72 14.87
C LEU A 271 -18.73 -0.23 14.59
N LEU A 272 -18.89 0.78 13.72
CA LEU A 272 -20.22 1.21 13.27
C LEU A 272 -20.93 0.07 12.51
N ARG A 273 -20.23 -0.67 11.63
CA ARG A 273 -20.82 -1.84 10.97
C ARG A 273 -21.28 -2.92 11.96
N VAL A 274 -20.49 -3.17 13.01
CA VAL A 274 -20.89 -4.11 14.08
C VAL A 274 -22.17 -3.62 14.76
N LYS A 275 -22.22 -2.34 15.13
CA LYS A 275 -23.39 -1.72 15.77
C LYS A 275 -24.65 -1.82 14.92
N GLU A 276 -24.56 -1.51 13.62
CA GLU A 276 -25.72 -1.55 12.73
C GLU A 276 -26.21 -2.99 12.50
N ARG A 277 -25.32 -3.99 12.49
CA ARG A 277 -25.72 -5.41 12.47
C ARG A 277 -26.40 -5.83 13.75
N LEU A 278 -25.93 -5.35 14.91
CA LEU A 278 -26.54 -5.64 16.20
C LEU A 278 -27.95 -5.06 16.29
N LYS A 279 -28.15 -3.78 15.95
CA LYS A 279 -29.48 -3.15 15.91
C LYS A 279 -30.47 -3.87 14.98
N ALA A 280 -29.99 -4.39 13.85
CA ALA A 280 -30.84 -5.10 12.92
C ALA A 280 -31.43 -6.38 13.54
N LYS A 281 -30.66 -7.07 14.40
CA LYS A 281 -31.14 -8.25 15.13
C LYS A 281 -32.16 -7.89 16.21
N GLU A 282 -31.87 -6.87 17.02
CA GLU A 282 -32.77 -6.38 18.07
C GLU A 282 -34.17 -6.04 17.52
N LEU A 283 -34.23 -5.37 16.36
CA LEU A 283 -35.49 -5.05 15.68
C LEU A 283 -36.22 -6.28 15.12
N GLU A 284 -35.48 -7.28 14.62
CA GLU A 284 -36.08 -8.54 14.13
C GLU A 284 -36.72 -9.33 15.27
N GLU A 285 -36.14 -9.31 16.48
CA GLU A 285 -36.72 -9.96 17.65
C GLU A 285 -37.95 -9.21 18.19
N ASP A 286 -37.90 -7.88 18.27
CA ASP A 286 -39.03 -7.05 18.70
C ASP A 286 -40.26 -7.19 17.79
N ASP A 287 -40.06 -7.32 16.47
CA ASP A 287 -41.16 -7.54 15.49
C ASP A 287 -41.78 -8.95 15.58
N LEU A 288 -41.09 -9.92 16.21
CA LEU A 288 -41.54 -11.31 16.36
C LEU A 288 -42.22 -11.60 17.72
N THR A 289 -42.15 -10.68 18.69
CA THR A 289 -42.73 -10.80 20.05
C THR A 289 -44.04 -10.04 20.23
#